data_AF-A0A8J7XY61-F1
#
_entry.id   AF-A0A8J7XY61-F1
#
_cell.length_a   1.000
_cell.length_b   1.000
_cell.length_c   1.000
_cell.angle_alpha   90.00
_cell.angle_beta   90.00
_cell.angle_gamma   90.00
#
_symmetry.space_group_name_H-M   'P 1'
#
loop_
_entity.id
_entity.type
_entity.pdbx_description
1 polymer ?
#
loop_
_entity_poly.entity_id
_entity_poly.type
_entity_poly.pdbx_seq_one_letter_code
_entity_poly.pdbx_strand_id
1 'polypeptide(L)'
;MKSRILVLMVVIIMGGCAEQGTLEQTPRQESTTEFCDFDWKWYSTSSIGYFDAKSGYQFAVVTIRIVNHTSIPVSTNPFYWELEAESVLYSPHTATFDDSINSLDAEIRKNGDLTFQIVFEIPKGITRATLHYTAFSSPQFRRDESLIEDEE
;
A
#
# COMPACT_ATOMS: atom_id res chain seq x y z
N MET A 1 55.09 -39.00 -44.68
CA MET A 1 55.71 -38.41 -43.45
C MET A 1 54.88 -38.83 -42.24
N LYS A 2 55.51 -39.50 -41.26
CA LYS A 2 55.11 -39.81 -39.85
C LYS A 2 53.62 -40.15 -39.61
N SER A 3 53.16 -41.40 -39.52
CA SER A 3 53.46 -42.49 -38.56
C SER A 3 53.23 -42.11 -37.09
N ARG A 4 52.15 -42.60 -36.44
CA ARG A 4 52.14 -43.79 -35.54
C ARG A 4 50.89 -43.82 -34.64
N ILE A 5 50.33 -45.01 -34.56
CA ILE A 5 49.45 -45.58 -33.52
C ILE A 5 49.99 -45.30 -32.11
N LEU A 6 49.13 -44.95 -31.14
CA LEU A 6 49.06 -45.68 -29.85
C LEU A 6 47.82 -45.30 -29.03
N VAL A 7 47.20 -46.34 -28.50
CA VAL A 7 46.05 -46.38 -27.61
C VAL A 7 46.52 -46.33 -26.16
N LEU A 8 45.75 -45.58 -25.36
CA LEU A 8 45.52 -45.71 -23.92
C LEU A 8 46.65 -45.42 -22.91
N MET A 9 46.31 -44.46 -22.04
CA MET A 9 46.03 -44.64 -20.60
C MET A 9 47.00 -44.07 -19.57
N VAL A 10 46.32 -43.42 -18.62
CA VAL A 10 46.64 -43.18 -17.20
C VAL A 10 47.79 -42.24 -16.89
N VAL A 11 47.41 -41.07 -16.38
CA VAL A 11 48.12 -40.50 -15.25
C VAL A 11 47.08 -40.12 -14.19
N ILE A 12 47.02 -40.90 -13.10
CA ILE A 12 46.44 -40.46 -11.83
C ILE A 12 47.56 -39.71 -11.12
N ILE A 13 47.37 -38.41 -10.87
CA ILE A 13 48.23 -37.66 -9.95
C ILE A 13 47.38 -37.31 -8.73
N MET A 14 47.78 -37.88 -7.58
CA MET A 14 47.44 -37.35 -6.27
C MET A 14 48.45 -36.26 -5.92
N GLY A 15 47.99 -35.03 -5.68
CA GLY A 15 48.77 -33.89 -5.23
C GLY A 15 47.84 -32.70 -4.99
N GLY A 16 47.82 -32.17 -3.76
CA GLY A 16 46.81 -31.22 -3.30
C GLY A 16 47.00 -29.74 -3.70
N CYS A 17 46.06 -28.94 -3.18
CA CYS A 17 45.93 -27.49 -3.11
C CYS A 17 45.23 -26.75 -4.28
N ALA A 18 44.03 -26.25 -3.90
CA ALA A 18 43.37 -24.98 -4.26
C ALA A 18 42.57 -24.88 -5.58
N GLU A 19 41.35 -24.32 -5.41
CA GLU A 19 40.53 -23.56 -6.37
C GLU A 19 39.90 -24.33 -7.55
N GLN A 20 38.61 -24.27 -7.87
CA GLN A 20 37.47 -23.46 -7.46
C GLN A 20 36.24 -24.37 -7.55
N GLY A 21 35.47 -24.48 -6.47
CA GLY A 21 34.11 -24.99 -6.56
C GLY A 21 33.27 -23.94 -7.28
N THR A 22 32.80 -24.25 -8.49
CA THR A 22 31.76 -23.47 -9.15
C THR A 22 30.49 -23.62 -8.33
N LEU A 23 30.26 -22.69 -7.40
CA LEU A 23 28.97 -22.49 -6.79
C LEU A 23 28.05 -21.95 -7.89
N GLU A 24 27.22 -22.83 -8.45
CA GLU A 24 26.11 -22.44 -9.30
C GLU A 24 25.13 -21.67 -8.40
N GLN A 25 25.32 -20.36 -8.31
CA GLN A 25 24.41 -19.48 -7.60
C GLN A 25 23.11 -19.42 -8.40
N THR A 26 22.14 -20.23 -8.00
CA THR A 26 20.74 -19.99 -8.37
C THR A 26 20.41 -18.55 -7.96
N PRO A 27 20.01 -17.66 -8.89
CA PRO A 27 19.62 -16.31 -8.52
C PRO A 27 18.54 -16.39 -7.45
N ARG A 28 18.82 -15.81 -6.28
CA ARG A 28 17.79 -15.62 -5.26
C ARG A 28 16.76 -14.68 -5.88
N GLN A 29 15.65 -15.24 -6.32
CA GLN A 29 14.52 -14.47 -6.80
C GLN A 29 13.97 -13.72 -5.58
N GLU A 30 14.42 -12.47 -5.40
CA GLU A 30 13.76 -11.54 -4.49
C GLU A 30 12.32 -11.43 -4.97
N SER A 31 11.40 -12.03 -4.22
CA SER A 31 9.99 -11.75 -4.40
C SER A 31 9.82 -10.28 -4.03
N THR A 32 9.82 -9.39 -5.02
CA THR A 32 9.40 -8.01 -4.82
C THR A 32 7.91 -8.07 -4.48
N THR A 33 7.60 -8.01 -3.20
CA THR A 33 6.24 -7.93 -2.67
C THR A 33 5.61 -6.65 -3.21
N GLU A 34 4.77 -6.75 -4.24
CA GLU A 34 4.08 -5.61 -4.87
C GLU A 34 2.71 -5.39 -4.22
N PHE A 35 2.70 -4.85 -3.00
CA PHE A 35 1.48 -4.42 -2.32
C PHE A 35 1.63 -2.96 -1.85
N CYS A 36 0.52 -2.26 -1.69
CA CYS A 36 0.48 -1.01 -0.93
C CYS A 36 0.10 -1.33 0.51
N ASP A 37 0.95 -0.96 1.46
CA ASP A 37 0.57 -0.98 2.86
C ASP A 37 -0.34 0.21 3.14
N PHE A 38 -1.45 -0.03 3.83
CA PHE A 38 -2.36 1.03 4.21
C PHE A 38 -2.96 0.80 5.60
N ASP A 39 -3.33 1.89 6.25
CA ASP A 39 -4.26 1.85 7.35
C ASP A 39 -5.16 3.08 7.33
N TRP A 40 -6.24 2.99 8.08
CA TRP A 40 -7.15 4.10 8.24
C TRP A 40 -7.86 4.03 9.59
N LYS A 41 -8.11 5.22 10.13
CA LYS A 41 -8.90 5.44 11.34
C LYS A 41 -9.85 6.60 11.11
N TRP A 42 -10.88 6.70 11.92
CA TRP A 42 -11.82 7.82 11.80
C TRP A 42 -12.35 8.24 13.15
N TYR A 43 -12.73 9.50 13.23
CA TYR A 43 -13.50 10.04 14.34
C TYR A 43 -14.73 10.77 13.82
N SER A 44 -15.70 10.96 14.71
CA SER A 44 -16.93 11.69 14.38
C SER A 44 -16.93 13.09 14.95
N THR A 45 -17.46 14.06 14.20
CA THR A 45 -17.75 15.42 14.66
C THR A 45 -19.08 15.89 14.10
N SER A 46 -19.76 16.83 14.78
CA SER A 46 -20.98 17.46 14.25
C SER A 46 -20.70 18.62 13.31
N SER A 47 -19.48 19.17 13.31
CA SER A 47 -19.13 20.34 12.51
C SER A 47 -17.65 20.34 12.10
N ILE A 48 -17.37 20.97 10.96
CA ILE A 48 -16.04 21.20 10.38
C ILE A 48 -16.08 22.57 9.72
N GLY A 49 -15.25 23.52 10.19
CA GLY A 49 -15.26 24.89 9.68
C GLY A 49 -16.66 25.52 9.70
N TYR A 50 -17.16 25.91 8.52
CA TYR A 50 -18.51 26.48 8.33
C TYR A 50 -19.59 25.43 8.01
N PHE A 51 -19.24 24.14 8.00
CA PHE A 51 -20.16 23.05 7.71
C PHE A 51 -20.70 22.45 9.01
N ASP A 52 -22.02 22.34 9.09
CA ASP A 52 -22.72 21.55 10.11
C ASP A 52 -23.31 20.30 9.47
N ALA A 53 -23.18 19.16 10.15
CA ALA A 53 -23.83 17.94 9.72
C ALA A 53 -25.35 18.07 9.81
N LYS A 54 -26.07 17.44 8.88
CA LYS A 54 -27.54 17.41 8.88
C LYS A 54 -28.09 16.82 10.19
N SER A 55 -29.31 17.20 10.54
CA SER A 55 -30.01 16.58 11.68
C SER A 55 -30.09 15.06 11.53
N GLY A 56 -29.62 14.33 12.55
CA GLY A 56 -29.52 12.87 12.53
C GLY A 56 -28.19 12.32 11.95
N TYR A 57 -27.32 13.18 11.44
CA TYR A 57 -26.04 12.82 10.84
C TYR A 57 -24.86 13.41 11.62
N GLN A 58 -23.67 12.94 11.28
CA GLN A 58 -22.37 13.42 11.76
C GLN A 58 -21.35 13.31 10.63
N PHE A 59 -20.29 14.11 10.70
CA PHE A 59 -19.14 13.91 9.85
C PHE A 59 -18.27 12.79 10.39
N ALA A 60 -17.88 11.86 9.53
CA ALA A 60 -16.78 10.93 9.74
C ALA A 60 -15.53 11.51 9.08
N VAL A 61 -14.56 11.93 9.87
CA VAL A 61 -13.25 12.38 9.38
C VAL A 61 -12.33 11.18 9.33
N VAL A 62 -12.09 10.68 8.12
CA VAL A 62 -11.31 9.47 7.87
C VAL A 62 -9.87 9.86 7.58
N THR A 63 -8.94 9.45 8.44
CA THR A 63 -7.50 9.58 8.23
C THR A 63 -6.98 8.31 7.58
N ILE A 64 -6.25 8.46 6.48
CA ILE A 64 -5.73 7.37 5.66
C ILE A 64 -4.23 7.57 5.54
N ARG A 65 -3.45 6.51 5.80
CA ARG A 65 -2.02 6.48 5.49
C ARG A 65 -1.72 5.36 4.51
N ILE A 66 -0.90 5.65 3.51
CA ILE A 66 -0.54 4.70 2.45
C ILE A 66 0.97 4.75 2.24
N VAL A 67 1.59 3.58 2.20
CA VAL A 67 2.96 3.36 1.75
C VAL A 67 2.93 2.51 0.48
N ASN A 68 3.26 3.10 -0.66
CA ASN A 68 3.13 2.44 -1.96
C ASN A 68 4.43 1.72 -2.35
N HIS A 69 4.48 0.38 -2.26
CA HIS A 69 5.63 -0.39 -2.75
C HIS A 69 5.50 -0.85 -4.21
N THR A 70 4.37 -0.57 -4.85
CA THR A 70 4.03 -1.01 -6.20
C THR A 70 4.46 -0.01 -7.26
N SER A 71 4.42 -0.43 -8.53
CA SER A 71 4.59 0.47 -9.67
C SER A 71 3.32 1.25 -10.04
N ILE A 72 2.16 0.87 -9.48
CA ILE A 72 0.87 1.50 -9.74
C ILE A 72 0.70 2.67 -8.76
N PRO A 73 0.50 3.92 -9.23
CA PRO A 73 0.28 5.04 -8.33
C PRO A 73 -1.08 4.93 -7.63
N VAL A 74 -1.17 5.47 -6.42
CA VAL A 74 -2.43 5.60 -5.66
C VAL A 74 -2.80 7.07 -5.58
N SER A 75 -4.01 7.39 -6.02
CA SER A 75 -4.52 8.75 -6.02
C SER A 75 -5.18 9.07 -4.68
N THR A 76 -4.86 10.23 -4.11
CA THR A 76 -5.54 10.73 -2.90
C THR A 76 -6.83 11.47 -3.22
N ASN A 77 -7.20 11.58 -4.50
CA ASN A 77 -8.43 12.23 -4.92
C ASN A 77 -9.64 11.62 -4.19
N PRO A 78 -10.40 12.41 -3.40
CA PRO A 78 -11.49 11.90 -2.58
C PRO A 78 -12.52 11.08 -3.35
N PHE A 79 -12.77 11.40 -4.62
CA PHE A 79 -13.80 10.73 -5.42
C PHE A 79 -13.47 9.27 -5.79
N TYR A 80 -12.27 8.80 -5.48
CA TYR A 80 -11.90 7.38 -5.56
C TYR A 80 -12.02 6.64 -4.23
N TRP A 81 -12.62 7.26 -3.22
CA TRP A 81 -12.79 6.68 -1.91
C TRP A 81 -14.26 6.68 -1.51
N GLU A 82 -14.74 5.54 -1.03
CA GLU A 82 -16.10 5.38 -0.52
C GLU A 82 -16.04 4.78 0.87
N LEU A 83 -16.88 5.29 1.77
CA LEU A 83 -17.06 4.72 3.10
C LEU A 83 -18.31 3.86 3.09
N GLU A 84 -18.20 2.58 3.39
CA GLU A 84 -19.34 1.70 3.61
C GLU A 84 -19.66 1.65 5.11
N ALA A 85 -20.90 1.98 5.48
CA ALA A 85 -21.41 1.77 6.83
C ALA A 85 -22.84 1.24 6.75
N GLU A 86 -23.16 0.22 7.55
CA GLU A 86 -24.48 -0.43 7.55
C GLU A 86 -24.97 -0.84 6.14
N SER A 87 -24.04 -1.35 5.31
CA SER A 87 -24.30 -1.75 3.92
C SER A 87 -24.72 -0.61 2.97
N VAL A 88 -24.43 0.64 3.34
CA VAL A 88 -24.63 1.84 2.50
C VAL A 88 -23.26 2.44 2.17
N LEU A 89 -23.03 2.73 0.89
CA LEU A 89 -21.85 3.44 0.41
C LEU A 89 -22.09 4.96 0.45
N TYR A 90 -21.19 5.67 1.10
CA TYR A 90 -21.18 7.11 1.23
C TYR A 90 -20.05 7.71 0.39
N SER A 91 -20.39 8.71 -0.41
CA SER A 91 -19.42 9.51 -1.15
C SER A 91 -18.81 10.61 -0.25
N PRO A 92 -17.63 11.13 -0.61
CA PRO A 92 -17.01 12.23 0.12
C PRO A 92 -17.92 13.46 0.21
N HIS A 93 -17.88 14.11 1.37
CA HIS A 93 -18.56 15.37 1.63
C HIS A 93 -17.68 16.56 1.24
N THR A 94 -18.28 17.69 0.86
CA THR A 94 -17.57 18.91 0.45
C THR A 94 -16.70 19.51 1.56
N ALA A 95 -17.03 19.23 2.82
CA ALA A 95 -16.21 19.60 3.98
C ALA A 95 -14.81 18.97 3.97
N THR A 96 -14.54 17.99 3.10
CA THR A 96 -13.19 17.48 2.83
C THR A 96 -12.22 18.59 2.44
N PHE A 97 -12.71 19.62 1.75
CA PHE A 97 -11.89 20.73 1.26
C PHE A 97 -11.84 21.93 2.21
N ASP A 98 -12.28 21.77 3.46
CA ASP A 98 -12.08 22.79 4.49
C ASP A 98 -10.60 22.84 4.92
N ASP A 99 -10.08 24.03 5.20
CA ASP A 99 -8.66 24.23 5.56
C ASP A 99 -8.23 23.49 6.84
N SER A 100 -9.18 23.09 7.70
CA SER A 100 -8.90 22.30 8.90
C SER A 100 -8.71 20.80 8.64
N ILE A 101 -9.01 20.33 7.42
CA ILE A 101 -8.89 18.94 7.01
C ILE A 101 -7.63 18.80 6.16
N ASN A 102 -6.79 17.82 6.49
CA ASN A 102 -5.58 17.51 5.72
C ASN A 102 -5.93 16.76 4.41
N SER A 103 -6.73 17.37 3.54
CA SER A 103 -7.02 16.84 2.21
C SER A 103 -5.96 17.29 1.20
N LEU A 104 -5.62 16.39 0.29
CA LEU A 104 -4.61 16.61 -0.73
C LEU A 104 -5.08 15.96 -2.03
N ASP A 105 -4.81 16.60 -3.17
CA ASP A 105 -4.95 15.99 -4.50
C ASP A 105 -3.55 15.67 -5.03
N ALA A 106 -3.14 14.41 -4.86
CA ALA A 106 -1.80 13.93 -5.13
C ALA A 106 -1.81 12.47 -5.61
N GLU A 107 -0.71 12.07 -6.25
CA GLU A 107 -0.45 10.70 -6.66
C GLU A 107 0.72 10.13 -5.85
N ILE A 108 0.45 9.14 -5.02
CA ILE A 108 1.45 8.41 -4.25
C ILE A 108 2.12 7.41 -5.19
N ARG A 109 3.30 7.78 -5.70
CA ARG A 109 4.10 6.93 -6.58
C ARG A 109 4.86 5.87 -5.78
N LYS A 110 5.56 4.97 -6.48
CA LYS A 110 6.42 3.93 -5.88
C LYS A 110 7.36 4.53 -4.81
N ASN A 111 7.40 3.87 -3.66
CA ASN A 111 8.08 4.26 -2.41
C ASN A 111 7.58 5.56 -1.78
N GLY A 112 6.45 6.10 -2.22
CA GLY A 112 5.78 7.23 -1.56
C GLY A 112 5.09 6.80 -0.28
N ASP A 113 5.07 7.70 0.70
CA ASP A 113 4.36 7.59 1.97
C ASP A 113 3.59 8.89 2.17
N LEU A 114 2.29 8.80 2.39
CA LEU A 114 1.45 9.97 2.59
C LEU A 114 0.29 9.65 3.55
N THR A 115 0.00 10.62 4.43
CA THR A 115 -1.19 10.63 5.27
C THR A 115 -2.08 11.79 4.87
N PHE A 116 -3.37 11.53 4.70
CA PHE A 116 -4.37 12.50 4.28
C PHE A 116 -5.73 12.19 4.89
N GLN A 117 -6.67 13.11 4.77
CA GLN A 117 -8.01 13.01 5.32
C GLN A 117 -9.10 13.20 4.27
N ILE A 118 -10.18 12.44 4.44
CA ILE A 118 -11.41 12.56 3.66
C ILE A 118 -12.59 12.62 4.63
N VAL A 119 -13.56 13.49 4.36
CA VAL A 119 -14.76 13.63 5.18
C VAL A 119 -15.94 12.95 4.51
N PHE A 120 -16.72 12.19 5.27
CA PHE A 120 -18.01 11.64 4.86
C PHE A 120 -19.11 12.14 5.79
N GLU A 121 -20.35 12.28 5.32
CA GLU A 121 -21.51 12.56 6.17
C GLU A 121 -22.33 11.27 6.33
N ILE A 122 -22.39 10.74 7.55
CA ILE A 122 -23.02 9.45 7.87
C ILE A 122 -24.03 9.60 9.01
N PRO A 123 -24.99 8.66 9.19
CA PRO A 123 -25.89 8.69 10.34
C PRO A 123 -25.14 8.69 11.68
N LYS A 124 -25.74 9.30 12.70
CA LYS A 124 -25.22 9.21 14.08
C LYS A 124 -25.31 7.77 14.59
N GLY A 125 -24.33 7.38 15.40
CA GLY A 125 -24.32 6.06 16.08
C GLY A 125 -23.65 4.93 15.30
N ILE A 126 -23.16 5.19 14.09
CA ILE A 126 -22.31 4.25 13.35
C ILE A 126 -21.02 3.99 14.13
N THR A 127 -20.71 2.71 14.35
CA THR A 127 -19.50 2.25 15.08
C THR A 127 -18.61 1.37 14.22
N ARG A 128 -19.09 0.94 13.05
CA ARG A 128 -18.37 0.05 12.13
C ARG A 128 -18.50 0.60 10.72
N ALA A 129 -17.37 0.69 10.04
CA ALA A 129 -17.30 1.10 8.65
C ALA A 129 -16.15 0.38 7.96
N THR A 130 -16.21 0.33 6.63
CA THR A 130 -15.16 -0.18 5.75
C THR A 130 -14.84 0.90 4.73
N LEU A 131 -13.57 1.21 4.56
CA LEU A 131 -13.11 2.15 3.52
C LEU A 131 -12.77 1.37 2.24
N HIS A 132 -13.26 1.87 1.11
CA HIS A 132 -13.05 1.27 -0.21
C HIS A 132 -12.31 2.25 -1.12
N TYR A 133 -11.33 1.73 -1.87
CA TYR A 133 -10.66 2.46 -2.95
C TYR A 133 -11.22 2.00 -4.30
N THR A 134 -11.82 2.92 -5.05
CA THR A 134 -12.65 2.65 -6.24
C THR A 134 -12.08 3.23 -7.53
N ALA A 135 -10.82 3.68 -7.53
CA ALA A 135 -10.15 4.12 -8.74
C ALA A 135 -10.08 3.00 -9.79
N PHE A 136 -10.07 3.38 -11.06
CA PHE A 136 -10.02 2.44 -12.19
C PHE A 136 -8.79 1.52 -12.16
N SER A 137 -7.64 2.05 -11.71
CA SER A 137 -6.42 1.29 -11.49
C SER A 137 -6.15 1.26 -10.00
N SER A 138 -6.13 0.05 -9.42
CA SER A 138 -5.95 -0.15 -7.99
C SER A 138 -4.86 -1.19 -7.73
N PRO A 139 -3.82 -0.86 -6.94
CA PRO A 139 -2.87 -1.86 -6.48
C PRO A 139 -3.53 -2.79 -5.46
N GLN A 140 -2.87 -3.91 -5.16
CA GLN A 140 -3.30 -4.73 -4.03
C GLN A 140 -2.94 -4.04 -2.72
N PHE A 141 -3.95 -3.78 -1.89
CA PHE A 141 -3.76 -3.21 -0.58
C PHE A 141 -3.60 -4.29 0.48
N ARG A 142 -2.65 -4.09 1.39
CA ARG A 142 -2.47 -4.89 2.61
C ARG A 142 -2.67 -3.96 3.79
N ARG A 143 -3.57 -4.33 4.70
CA ARG A 143 -3.79 -3.54 5.91
C ARG A 143 -2.63 -3.74 6.89
N ASP A 144 -2.06 -2.64 7.38
CA ASP A 144 -1.04 -2.63 8.43
C ASP A 144 -1.40 -1.59 9.51
N GLU A 145 -2.07 -2.06 10.57
CA GLU A 145 -2.59 -1.23 11.68
C GLU A 145 -1.48 -0.50 12.48
N SER A 146 -0.20 -0.80 12.24
CA SER A 146 0.91 -0.07 12.84
C SER A 146 1.24 1.25 12.14
N LEU A 147 0.66 1.52 10.97
CA LEU A 147 0.95 2.72 10.19
C LEU A 147 0.41 4.00 10.83
N ILE A 148 -0.70 3.93 11.56
CA ILE A 148 -1.28 5.09 12.25
C ILE A 148 -1.18 4.82 13.75
N GLU A 149 -0.34 5.57 14.45
CA GLU A 149 -0.22 5.49 15.90
C GLU A 149 -1.54 5.90 16.56
N ASP A 150 -1.95 5.19 17.61
CA ASP A 150 -3.01 5.66 18.49
C ASP A 150 -2.46 6.82 19.32
N GLU A 151 -3.09 7.99 19.24
CA GLU A 151 -2.82 9.05 20.22
C GLU A 151 -3.34 8.56 21.58
N GLU A 152 -2.42 8.20 22.50
CA GLU A 152 -2.71 7.82 23.90
C GLU A 152 -3.34 8.97 24.72
#